data_AF-A0A447XBX9-F1
#
_entry.id   AF-A0A447XBX9-F1
#
_cell.length_a   1.000
_cell.length_b   1.000
_cell.length_c   1.000
_cell.angle_alpha   90.00
_cell.angle_beta   90.00
_cell.angle_gamma   90.00
#
_symmetry.space_group_name_H-M   'P 1'
#
loop_
_entity.id
_entity.type
_entity.pdbx_description
1 polymer ?
#
loop_
_entity_poly.entity_id
_entity_poly.type
_entity_poly.pdbx_seq_one_letter_code
_entity_poly.pdbx_strand_id
1 'polypeptide(L)'
;MKLTALAILVTPTLVLMGAALAMMTDAGRSAMLNPGPHGFSEVLYAVSSAANNNGSAFAGIKRQLSVLELFTGVLHVCRSLRG
;
A
#
# COMPACT_ATOMS: atom_id res chain seq x y z
N MET A 1 7.58 25.18 4.78
CA MET A 1 6.15 24.84 4.95
C MET A 1 5.58 24.05 3.77
N LYS A 2 5.65 24.53 2.50
CA LYS A 2 5.13 23.79 1.33
C LYS A 2 5.67 22.36 1.17
N LEU A 3 6.98 22.18 1.27
CA LEU A 3 7.63 20.86 1.13
C LEU A 3 7.27 19.92 2.29
N THR A 4 7.12 20.46 3.51
CA THR A 4 6.74 19.70 4.70
C THR A 4 5.30 19.20 4.61
N ALA A 5 4.38 20.05 4.14
CA ALA A 5 2.99 19.66 3.91
C ALA A 5 2.89 18.54 2.87
N LEU A 6 3.62 18.66 1.75
CA LEU A 6 3.66 17.61 0.73
C LEU A 6 4.25 16.31 1.29
N ALA A 7 5.33 16.37 2.07
CA ALA A 7 5.95 15.18 2.65
C ALA A 7 4.99 14.42 3.59
N ILE A 8 4.17 15.11 4.38
CA ILE A 8 3.20 14.49 5.28
C ILE A 8 2.03 13.88 4.50
N LEU A 9 1.60 14.51 3.41
CA LEU A 9 0.46 14.02 2.61
C LEU A 9 0.81 12.80 1.75
N VAL A 10 2.06 12.63 1.32
CA VAL A 10 2.45 11.53 0.41
C VAL A 10 2.01 10.17 0.94
N THR A 11 2.31 9.86 2.20
CA THR A 11 2.01 8.57 2.81
C THR A 11 0.51 8.25 2.86
N PRO A 12 -0.37 9.07 3.49
CA PRO A 12 -1.80 8.78 3.53
C PRO A 12 -2.44 8.77 2.14
N THR A 13 -1.96 9.57 1.20
CA THR A 13 -2.49 9.56 -0.18
C THR A 13 -2.21 8.23 -0.88
N LEU A 14 -0.99 7.69 -0.72
CA LEU A 14 -0.61 6.39 -1.26
C LEU A 14 -1.41 5.25 -0.62
N VAL A 15 -1.69 5.34 0.69
CA VAL A 15 -2.50 4.34 1.38
C VAL A 15 -3.93 4.30 0.85
N LEU A 16 -4.57 5.46 0.69
CA LEU A 16 -5.93 5.54 0.19
C LEU A 16 -6.05 5.10 -1.28
N MET A 17 -5.14 5.57 -2.14
CA MET A 17 -5.12 5.21 -3.56
C MET A 17 -4.81 3.71 -3.77
N GLY A 18 -3.84 3.18 -3.03
CA GLY A 18 -3.49 1.76 -3.10
C GLY A 18 -4.60 0.84 -2.62
N ALA A 19 -5.30 1.21 -1.53
CA ALA A 19 -6.44 0.46 -1.03
C ALA A 19 -7.63 0.50 -2.00
N ALA A 20 -7.92 1.67 -2.60
CA ALA A 20 -8.98 1.81 -3.60
C ALA A 20 -8.72 0.90 -4.82
N LEU A 21 -7.50 0.92 -5.36
CA LEU A 21 -7.13 0.09 -6.52
C LEU A 21 -7.15 -1.41 -6.19
N ALA A 22 -6.70 -1.80 -5.00
CA ALA A 22 -6.78 -3.19 -4.54
C ALA A 22 -8.22 -3.69 -4.46
N MET A 23 -9.16 -2.84 -4.02
CA MET A 23 -10.58 -3.20 -3.94
C MET A 23 -11.30 -3.12 -5.30
N MET A 24 -10.81 -2.33 -6.25
CA MET A 24 -11.39 -2.26 -7.61
C MET A 24 -11.01 -3.46 -8.47
N THR A 25 -9.85 -4.07 -8.23
CA THR A 25 -9.36 -5.20 -9.03
C THR A 25 -9.76 -6.55 -8.46
N ASP A 26 -10.10 -7.51 -9.33
CA ASP A 26 -10.38 -8.90 -8.90
C ASP A 26 -9.12 -9.55 -8.32
N ALA A 27 -7.94 -9.22 -8.84
CA ALA A 27 -6.66 -9.67 -8.31
C ALA A 27 -6.44 -9.19 -6.86
N GLY A 28 -6.71 -7.92 -6.55
CA GLY A 28 -6.59 -7.39 -5.19
C GLY A 28 -7.63 -7.96 -4.23
N ARG A 29 -8.88 -8.16 -4.68
CA ARG A 29 -9.91 -8.83 -3.88
C ARG A 29 -9.62 -10.30 -3.61
N SER A 30 -9.03 -11.00 -4.58
CA SER A 30 -8.63 -12.42 -4.44
C SER A 30 -7.43 -12.64 -3.51
N ALA A 31 -6.71 -11.57 -3.15
CA ALA A 31 -5.58 -11.64 -2.23
C ALA A 31 -6.01 -11.73 -0.76
N MET A 32 -7.25 -11.35 -0.44
CA MET A 32 -7.84 -11.46 0.91
C MET A 32 -7.99 -12.92 1.30
N LEU A 33 -7.48 -13.30 2.48
CA LEU A 33 -7.67 -14.64 3.02
C LEU A 33 -9.02 -14.74 3.73
N ASN A 34 -9.37 -13.69 4.47
CA ASN A 34 -10.55 -13.68 5.30
C ASN A 34 -11.68 -12.89 4.63
N PRO A 35 -12.92 -13.41 4.55
CA PRO A 35 -14.03 -12.65 4.01
C PRO A 35 -14.45 -11.50 4.95
N GLY A 36 -15.17 -10.53 4.40
CA GLY A 36 -15.75 -9.43 5.17
C GLY A 36 -14.73 -8.38 5.64
N PRO A 37 -15.01 -7.65 6.74
CA PRO A 37 -14.19 -6.51 7.18
C PRO A 37 -12.74 -6.87 7.52
N HIS A 38 -12.48 -8.13 7.88
CA HIS A 38 -11.15 -8.59 8.20
C HIS A 38 -10.25 -8.66 6.96
N GLY A 39 -10.77 -9.17 5.83
CA GLY A 39 -10.05 -9.14 4.54
C GLY A 39 -9.71 -7.73 4.09
N PHE A 40 -10.63 -6.79 4.27
CA PHE A 40 -10.33 -5.38 3.97
C PHE A 40 -9.20 -4.84 4.85
N SER A 41 -9.15 -5.25 6.13
CA SER A 41 -8.07 -4.87 7.05
C SER A 41 -6.73 -5.50 6.64
N GLU A 42 -6.73 -6.72 6.08
CA GLU A 42 -5.53 -7.33 5.51
C GLU A 42 -4.94 -6.48 4.38
N VAL A 43 -5.81 -6.03 3.46
CA VAL A 43 -5.43 -5.16 2.33
C VAL A 43 -4.94 -3.81 2.83
N LEU A 44 -5.70 -3.15 3.72
CA LEU A 44 -5.32 -1.86 4.28
C LEU A 44 -3.97 -1.91 5.00
N TYR A 45 -3.73 -2.96 5.78
CA TYR A 45 -2.47 -3.11 6.51
C TYR A 45 -1.30 -3.36 5.56
N ALA A 46 -1.47 -4.21 4.55
CA ALA A 46 -0.44 -4.43 3.54
C ALA A 46 -0.07 -3.12 2.82
N VAL A 47 -1.06 -2.35 2.36
CA VAL A 47 -0.85 -1.05 1.70
C VAL A 47 -0.18 -0.04 2.65
N SER A 48 -0.65 0.04 3.89
CA SER A 48 -0.11 0.96 4.91
C SER A 48 1.33 0.62 5.29
N SER A 49 1.63 -0.66 5.42
CA SER A 49 2.96 -1.16 5.73
C SER A 49 3.95 -0.90 4.60
N ALA A 50 3.51 -1.08 3.35
CA ALA A 50 4.32 -0.80 2.17
C ALA A 50 4.58 0.71 1.99
N ALA A 51 3.54 1.55 2.12
CA ALA A 51 3.67 3.01 2.04
C ALA A 51 4.56 3.61 3.15
N ASN A 52 4.61 2.96 4.32
CA ASN A 52 5.47 3.34 5.44
C ASN A 52 6.82 2.61 5.49
N ASN A 53 7.19 1.83 4.47
CA ASN A 53 8.44 1.07 4.43
C ASN A 53 8.65 0.11 5.63
N ASN A 54 7.58 -0.42 6.23
CA ASN A 54 7.65 -1.33 7.38
C ASN A 54 7.88 -2.79 6.93
N GLY A 55 7.28 -3.20 5.81
CA GLY A 55 7.46 -4.55 5.25
C GLY A 55 6.73 -5.68 6.00
N SER A 56 5.97 -5.34 7.05
CA SER A 56 5.08 -6.27 7.74
C SER A 56 3.82 -6.56 6.93
N ALA A 57 3.28 -7.78 6.99
CA ALA A 57 2.01 -8.14 6.36
C ALA A 57 1.28 -9.19 7.20
N PHE A 58 -0.04 -9.25 7.09
CA PHE A 58 -0.80 -10.37 7.62
C PHE A 58 -0.39 -11.65 6.88
N ALA A 59 -0.10 -12.73 7.62
CA ALA A 59 0.38 -14.00 7.04
C ALA A 59 -0.60 -14.63 6.02
N GLY A 60 -1.87 -14.20 6.01
CA GLY A 60 -2.89 -14.68 5.09
C GLY A 60 -2.94 -13.98 3.74
N ILE A 61 -2.51 -12.72 3.62
CA ILE A 61 -2.64 -12.00 2.36
C ILE A 61 -1.66 -12.59 1.34
N LYS A 62 -2.16 -13.04 0.18
CA LYS A 62 -1.27 -13.58 -0.86
C LYS A 62 -0.33 -12.46 -1.30
N ARG A 63 0.98 -12.68 -1.11
CA ARG A 63 2.11 -11.73 -1.26
C ARG A 63 2.37 -11.28 -2.72
N GLN A 64 1.31 -11.08 -3.49
CA GLN A 64 1.37 -10.64 -4.88
C GLN A 64 0.24 -9.66 -5.17
N LEU A 65 0.16 -8.61 -4.35
CA LEU A 65 -0.53 -7.39 -4.75
C LEU A 65 0.44 -6.61 -5.66
N SER A 66 0.53 -7.01 -6.93
CA SER A 66 1.38 -6.35 -7.95
C SER A 66 1.12 -4.86 -8.10
N VAL A 67 -0.10 -4.43 -7.75
CA VAL A 67 -0.50 -3.01 -7.66
C VAL A 67 0.27 -2.27 -6.55
N LEU A 68 0.65 -2.96 -5.48
CA LEU A 68 1.37 -2.39 -4.33
C LEU A 68 2.88 -2.23 -4.59
N GLU A 69 3.48 -3.18 -5.31
CA GLU A 69 4.86 -3.10 -5.77
C GLU A 69 5.08 -1.88 -6.69
N LEU A 70 4.08 -1.52 -7.51
CA LEU A 70 4.13 -0.33 -8.38
C LEU A 70 4.20 0.98 -7.57
N PHE A 71 3.41 1.12 -6.50
CA PHE A 71 3.43 2.34 -5.65
C PHE A 71 4.64 2.38 -4.69
N THR A 72 5.06 1.23 -4.17
CA THR A 72 6.24 1.12 -3.32
C THR A 72 7.52 1.38 -4.12
N GLY A 73 7.53 1.02 -5.41
CA GLY A 73 8.56 1.37 -6.37
C GLY A 73 8.68 2.88 -6.59
N VAL A 74 7.56 3.61 -6.69
CA VAL A 74 7.58 5.09 -6.78
C VAL A 74 8.22 5.72 -5.54
N LEU A 75 7.96 5.19 -4.34
CA LEU A 75 8.58 5.70 -3.11
C LEU A 75 10.07 5.37 -3.01
N HIS A 76 10.49 4.17 -3.44
CA HIS A 76 11.90 3.79 -3.53
C HIS A 76 12.66 4.65 -4.55
N VAL A 77 12.06 4.95 -5.70
CA VAL A 77 12.62 5.87 -6.71
C VAL A 77 12.80 7.28 -6.10
N CYS A 78 11.83 7.79 -5.33
CA CYS A 78 11.95 9.06 -4.61
C CYS A 78 13.01 9.08 -3.48
N ARG A 79 13.48 7.92 -3.01
CA ARG A 79 14.63 7.82 -2.09
C ARG A 79 15.96 7.67 -2.85
N SER A 80 15.97 6.95 -3.97
CA SER A 80 17.14 6.81 -4.85
C SER A 80 17.59 8.13 -5.48
N LEU A 81 16.67 9.07 -5.70
CA LEU A 81 16.97 10.42 -6.23
C LEU A 81 17.51 11.40 -5.16
N ARG A 82 17.78 10.89 -3.95
CA ARG A 82 18.29 11.67 -2.80
C ARG A 82 19.72 11.26 -2.41
N GLY A 83 20.40 10.52 -3.29
CA GLY A 83 21.82 10.18 -3.21
C GLY A 83 22.65 11.02 -4.18
#